data_AF-A0A0G1HXS5-F1
#
_entry.id   AF-A0A0G1HXS5-F1
#
_cell.length_a   1.000
_cell.length_b   1.000
_cell.length_c   1.000
_cell.angle_alpha   90.00
_cell.angle_beta   90.00
_cell.angle_gamma   90.00
#
_symmetry.space_group_name_H-M   'P 1'
#
loop_
_entity.id
_entity.type
_entity.pdbx_description
1 polymer ?
#
loop_
_entity_poly.entity_id
_entity_poly.type
_entity_poly.pdbx_seq_one_letter_code
_entity_poly.pdbx_strand_id
1 'polypeptide(L)'
;MKYSLMARVRVIHSDSNLEIPMHLAREKAIQKDLNSDYNDGETLGLILGETDADGERLGDSEGDKEGDIDADGESDGDSLGLKLGLTLAEGESEGDTEGLRDGETDADGDSEGDSLGLKLGLTLAEGESEGDSLGLKLGDTDALGESEGETEGLTEGETDAEGLNDGDSLGLKLGEILADGEREGDTEGDIDGETDADGERLGDSLGLREGLIDADGESDGDTEGDIDGDIDAEGESDGDSLGLKLGLTLALGLNDGDSEGEILGETVMMVRRWD
;
A
#
# COMPACT_ATOMS: atom_id res chain seq x y z
N MET A 1 -84.14 21.79 -41.20
CA MET A 1 -83.18 22.24 -40.18
C MET A 1 -82.35 21.06 -39.72
N LYS A 2 -81.07 21.32 -39.37
CA LYS A 2 -80.04 20.43 -38.79
C LYS A 2 -79.03 19.90 -39.82
N TYR A 3 -77.96 20.68 -40.11
CA TYR A 3 -76.62 20.70 -39.45
C TYR A 3 -75.87 19.37 -39.72
N SER A 4 -74.99 19.22 -40.70
CA SER A 4 -73.57 19.67 -40.76
C SER A 4 -72.78 19.49 -39.46
N LEU A 5 -71.89 18.48 -39.40
CA LEU A 5 -70.45 18.67 -39.14
C LEU A 5 -69.67 17.34 -39.20
N MET A 6 -68.50 17.43 -39.82
CA MET A 6 -67.45 16.42 -39.94
C MET A 6 -66.76 16.12 -38.59
N ALA A 7 -66.22 14.90 -38.52
CA ALA A 7 -65.09 14.42 -37.71
C ALA A 7 -64.98 14.79 -36.22
N ARG A 8 -64.98 13.74 -35.37
CA ARG A 8 -63.97 13.54 -34.31
C ARG A 8 -64.01 12.09 -33.85
N VAL A 9 -62.99 11.32 -34.25
CA VAL A 9 -62.69 9.97 -33.76
C VAL A 9 -62.38 10.09 -32.27
N ARG A 10 -63.13 9.39 -31.43
CA ARG A 10 -62.85 9.23 -30.00
C ARG A 10 -61.98 7.98 -29.85
N VAL A 11 -60.67 8.16 -29.77
CA VAL A 11 -59.76 7.10 -29.32
C VAL A 11 -59.94 6.99 -27.80
N ILE A 12 -60.37 5.82 -27.33
CA ILE A 12 -60.40 5.48 -25.92
C ILE A 12 -59.18 4.59 -25.67
N HIS A 13 -58.40 5.01 -24.67
CA HIS A 13 -57.13 4.47 -24.23
C HIS A 13 -57.22 2.98 -23.85
N SER A 14 -56.18 2.22 -24.18
CA SER A 14 -55.87 0.94 -23.55
C SER A 14 -54.36 0.89 -23.42
N ASP A 15 -53.93 1.26 -22.21
CA ASP A 15 -52.55 1.20 -21.74
C ASP A 15 -51.97 -0.20 -22.01
N SER A 16 -50.96 -0.23 -22.87
CA SER A 16 -50.08 -1.38 -23.05
C SER A 16 -48.68 -0.86 -23.41
N ASN A 17 -48.24 0.15 -22.66
CA ASN A 17 -46.82 0.33 -22.41
C ASN A 17 -46.46 -0.72 -21.37
N LEU A 18 -46.20 -1.95 -21.81
CA LEU A 18 -45.53 -2.94 -20.98
C LEU A 18 -44.15 -2.36 -20.65
N GLU A 19 -44.09 -1.74 -19.48
CA GLU A 19 -43.07 -1.97 -18.46
C GLU A 19 -41.85 -2.71 -19.01
N ILE A 20 -40.89 -1.92 -19.49
CA ILE A 20 -39.48 -2.20 -19.27
C ILE A 20 -39.08 -1.24 -18.14
N PRO A 21 -39.26 -1.59 -16.84
CA PRO A 21 -38.95 -0.67 -15.77
C PRO A 21 -37.57 -0.98 -15.17
N MET A 22 -36.79 0.08 -15.00
CA MET A 22 -35.84 0.29 -13.91
C MET A 22 -34.47 -0.39 -13.87
N HIS A 23 -34.09 -1.38 -14.68
CA HIS A 23 -32.68 -1.83 -14.60
C HIS A 23 -31.72 -0.93 -15.38
N LEU A 24 -32.08 -0.54 -16.61
CA LEU A 24 -31.21 0.29 -17.47
C LEU A 24 -31.28 1.80 -17.15
N ALA A 25 -32.24 2.22 -16.32
CA ALA A 25 -32.40 3.62 -15.93
C ALA A 25 -31.67 3.97 -14.62
N ARG A 26 -31.32 2.97 -13.79
CA ARG A 26 -30.42 3.17 -12.64
C ARG A 26 -28.97 3.32 -13.08
N GLU A 27 -28.58 2.66 -14.17
CA GLU A 27 -27.22 2.69 -14.72
C GLU A 27 -26.83 4.04 -15.35
N LYS A 28 -27.79 4.94 -15.61
CA LYS A 28 -27.55 6.30 -16.13
C LYS A 28 -27.78 7.42 -15.12
N ALA A 29 -28.17 7.09 -13.89
CA ALA A 29 -28.51 8.09 -12.89
C ALA A 29 -27.34 8.49 -11.98
N ILE A 30 -26.18 7.81 -12.05
CA ILE A 30 -25.02 8.12 -11.20
C ILE A 30 -24.05 9.11 -11.89
N GLN A 31 -24.08 9.22 -13.22
CA GLN A 31 -23.13 10.06 -13.98
C GLN A 31 -23.47 11.58 -14.06
N LYS A 32 -24.19 12.18 -13.10
CA LYS A 32 -24.56 13.60 -13.29
C LYS A 32 -24.72 14.52 -12.09
N ASP A 33 -24.04 14.29 -10.97
CA ASP A 33 -23.88 15.31 -9.92
C ASP A 33 -22.46 15.29 -9.28
N LEU A 34 -21.39 15.00 -10.03
CA LEU A 34 -19.98 15.12 -9.58
C LEU A 34 -19.46 16.57 -9.71
N ASN A 35 -20.18 17.56 -9.18
CA ASN A 35 -19.70 18.94 -9.18
C ASN A 35 -20.22 19.74 -7.96
N SER A 36 -20.46 19.03 -6.86
CA SER A 36 -20.76 19.64 -5.56
C SER A 36 -19.48 19.60 -4.75
N ASP A 37 -18.92 20.76 -4.43
CA ASP A 37 -17.75 21.00 -3.55
C ASP A 37 -17.91 20.41 -2.12
N TYR A 38 -18.92 19.58 -1.88
CA TYR A 38 -19.25 18.86 -0.67
C TYR A 38 -20.07 17.62 -1.09
N ASN A 39 -19.49 16.43 -0.92
CA ASN A 39 -20.21 15.16 -1.05
C ASN A 39 -20.25 14.54 0.36
N ASP A 40 -21.38 14.69 1.06
CA ASP A 40 -21.59 14.29 2.47
C ASP A 40 -22.32 12.94 2.60
N GLY A 41 -22.14 12.05 1.62
CA GLY A 41 -23.05 10.93 1.41
C GLY A 41 -22.35 9.58 1.30
N GLU A 42 -22.89 8.60 2.02
CA GLU A 42 -22.60 7.18 1.80
C GLU A 42 -22.81 6.82 0.33
N THR A 43 -21.74 6.42 -0.37
CA THR A 43 -21.83 5.98 -1.77
C THR A 43 -21.97 4.46 -1.82
N LEU A 44 -23.08 3.97 -2.38
CA LEU A 44 -23.36 2.53 -2.49
C LEU A 44 -23.46 2.08 -3.95
N GLY A 45 -22.70 1.05 -4.32
CA GLY A 45 -22.84 0.30 -5.57
C GLY A 45 -21.71 0.47 -6.58
N LEU A 46 -21.96 0.03 -7.82
CA LEU A 46 -20.96 0.04 -8.90
C LEU A 46 -20.78 1.44 -9.50
N ILE A 47 -19.55 1.96 -9.47
CA ILE A 47 -19.15 3.19 -10.17
C ILE A 47 -18.35 2.81 -11.42
N LEU A 48 -18.70 3.39 -12.57
CA LEU A 48 -18.07 3.10 -13.87
C LEU A 48 -17.58 4.38 -14.56
N GLY A 49 -16.33 4.35 -15.01
CA GLY A 49 -15.65 5.42 -15.74
C GLY A 49 -14.81 6.33 -14.86
N GLU A 50 -14.19 7.34 -15.49
CA GLU A 50 -13.39 8.36 -14.81
C GLU A 50 -14.23 9.12 -13.78
N THR A 51 -13.71 9.26 -12.56
CA THR A 51 -14.31 10.09 -11.51
C THR A 51 -13.33 11.14 -11.02
N ASP A 52 -13.65 12.40 -11.31
CA ASP A 52 -12.95 13.56 -10.78
C ASP A 52 -13.71 14.06 -9.54
N ALA A 53 -13.01 14.24 -8.42
CA ALA A 53 -13.60 14.72 -7.19
C ALA A 53 -12.68 15.73 -6.50
N ASP A 54 -12.99 17.02 -6.69
CA ASP A 54 -12.27 18.12 -6.06
C ASP A 54 -12.95 18.56 -4.74
N GLY A 55 -12.14 18.81 -3.71
CA GLY A 55 -12.54 19.39 -2.43
C GLY A 55 -12.90 18.37 -1.34
N GLU A 56 -13.42 18.88 -0.22
CA GLU A 56 -13.75 18.08 0.97
C GLU A 56 -14.81 17.01 0.68
N ARG A 57 -14.48 15.74 0.96
CA ARG A 57 -15.36 14.58 0.84
C ARG A 57 -15.54 13.92 2.19
N LEU A 58 -16.79 13.67 2.58
CA LEU A 58 -17.11 12.99 3.83
C LEU A 58 -18.00 11.78 3.59
N GLY A 59 -17.69 10.67 4.26
CA GLY A 59 -18.56 9.51 4.43
C GLY A 59 -18.16 8.27 3.63
N ASP A 60 -18.64 7.14 4.13
CA ASP A 60 -18.20 5.82 3.70
C ASP A 60 -18.63 5.48 2.27
N SER A 61 -17.85 4.63 1.60
CA SER A 61 -18.17 4.10 0.29
C SER A 61 -18.17 2.58 0.28
N GLU A 62 -19.28 1.95 -0.12
CA GLU A 62 -19.35 0.51 -0.36
C GLU A 62 -19.66 0.21 -1.83
N GLY A 63 -18.84 -0.62 -2.46
CA GLY A 63 -19.09 -1.16 -3.80
C GLY A 63 -17.90 -1.04 -4.74
N ASP A 64 -18.03 -1.68 -5.90
CA ASP A 64 -16.91 -1.76 -6.84
C ASP A 64 -16.81 -0.52 -7.72
N LYS A 65 -15.60 -0.04 -7.93
CA LYS A 65 -15.25 1.09 -8.80
C LYS A 65 -14.41 0.56 -9.96
N GLU A 66 -14.80 0.86 -11.19
CA GLU A 66 -14.04 0.52 -12.40
C GLU A 66 -13.82 1.78 -13.24
N GLY A 67 -12.56 2.17 -13.41
CA GLY A 67 -12.15 3.40 -14.10
C GLY A 67 -11.13 4.17 -13.28
N ASP A 68 -10.58 5.22 -13.88
CA ASP A 68 -9.57 6.04 -13.22
C ASP A 68 -10.25 7.02 -12.24
N ILE A 69 -9.65 7.23 -11.08
CA ILE A 69 -10.12 8.12 -10.03
C ILE A 69 -9.09 9.23 -9.88
N ASP A 70 -9.56 10.47 -9.93
CA ASP A 70 -8.76 11.67 -9.70
C ASP A 70 -9.40 12.42 -8.52
N ALA A 71 -8.74 12.46 -7.38
CA ALA A 71 -9.27 13.02 -6.14
C ALA A 71 -8.32 14.08 -5.58
N ASP A 72 -8.75 15.33 -5.61
CA ASP A 72 -7.98 16.47 -5.11
C ASP A 72 -8.62 17.01 -3.82
N GLY A 73 -7.87 17.05 -2.72
CA GLY A 73 -8.23 17.63 -1.43
C GLY A 73 -8.66 16.62 -0.37
N GLU A 74 -9.19 17.15 0.74
CA GLU A 74 -9.43 16.36 1.94
C GLU A 74 -10.53 15.30 1.77
N SER A 75 -10.25 14.07 2.21
CA SER A 75 -11.27 13.03 2.29
C SER A 75 -11.30 12.37 3.65
N ASP A 76 -12.49 12.15 4.20
CA ASP A 76 -12.72 11.39 5.44
C ASP A 76 -13.84 10.38 5.20
N GLY A 77 -13.50 9.09 5.27
CA GLY A 77 -14.49 8.01 5.29
C GLY A 77 -13.97 6.68 4.76
N ASP A 78 -14.58 5.61 5.28
CA ASP A 78 -14.14 4.25 4.99
C ASP A 78 -14.48 3.85 3.55
N SER A 79 -13.72 2.92 2.96
CA SER A 79 -14.03 2.36 1.65
C SER A 79 -13.94 0.85 1.60
N LEU A 80 -15.02 0.22 1.15
CA LEU A 80 -15.16 -1.24 1.02
C LEU A 80 -15.48 -1.63 -0.42
N GLY A 81 -14.68 -2.48 -1.05
CA GLY A 81 -15.02 -3.07 -2.36
C GLY A 81 -13.85 -3.34 -3.30
N LEU A 82 -14.17 -3.58 -4.58
CA LEU A 82 -13.17 -3.74 -5.63
C LEU A 82 -12.85 -2.40 -6.28
N LYS A 83 -11.58 -2.00 -6.37
CA LYS A 83 -11.14 -0.82 -7.14
C LYS A 83 -10.29 -1.28 -8.33
N LEU A 84 -10.74 -0.99 -9.55
CA LEU A 84 -10.04 -1.31 -10.79
C LEU A 84 -9.68 -0.03 -11.55
N GLY A 85 -8.41 0.16 -11.88
CA GLY A 85 -7.93 1.34 -12.62
C GLY A 85 -6.87 2.15 -11.87
N LEU A 86 -6.53 3.32 -12.42
CA LEU A 86 -5.60 4.25 -11.78
C LEU A 86 -6.33 5.06 -10.71
N THR A 87 -5.72 5.27 -9.56
CA THR A 87 -6.20 6.29 -8.61
C THR A 87 -5.09 7.28 -8.38
N LEU A 88 -5.39 8.55 -8.60
CA LEU A 88 -4.61 9.69 -8.17
C LEU A 88 -5.34 10.33 -6.97
N ALA A 89 -4.61 10.56 -5.90
CA ALA A 89 -5.10 11.24 -4.71
C ALA A 89 -4.10 12.31 -4.30
N GLU A 90 -4.50 13.58 -4.34
CA GLU A 90 -3.71 14.71 -3.85
C GLU A 90 -4.37 15.27 -2.57
N GLY A 91 -3.64 15.47 -1.46
CA GLY A 91 -4.15 16.05 -0.20
C GLY A 91 -4.30 15.06 0.95
N GLU A 92 -4.91 15.47 2.06
CA GLU A 92 -5.03 14.61 3.26
C GLU A 92 -6.21 13.64 3.11
N SER A 93 -6.02 12.41 3.58
CA SER A 93 -7.06 11.38 3.55
C SER A 93 -7.13 10.63 4.88
N GLU A 94 -8.34 10.50 5.43
CA GLU A 94 -8.62 9.75 6.64
C GLU A 94 -9.64 8.63 6.32
N GLY A 95 -9.40 7.42 6.80
CA GLY A 95 -10.39 6.33 6.81
C GLY A 95 -9.88 4.98 6.33
N ASP A 96 -10.56 3.94 6.78
CA ASP A 96 -10.12 2.57 6.56
C ASP A 96 -10.46 2.11 5.14
N THR A 97 -9.60 1.30 4.55
CA THR A 97 -9.81 0.70 3.24
C THR A 97 -9.82 -0.82 3.32
N GLU A 98 -10.93 -1.45 2.92
CA GLU A 98 -10.97 -2.91 2.78
C GLU A 98 -11.36 -3.36 1.37
N GLY A 99 -10.70 -4.39 0.85
CA GLY A 99 -11.13 -5.09 -0.36
C GLY A 99 -10.00 -5.45 -1.31
N LEU A 100 -10.29 -5.48 -2.61
CA LEU A 100 -9.29 -5.77 -3.63
C LEU A 100 -9.05 -4.51 -4.46
N ARG A 101 -7.79 -4.18 -4.66
CA ARG A 101 -7.35 -3.15 -5.59
C ARG A 101 -6.55 -3.80 -6.69
N ASP A 102 -6.93 -3.57 -7.94
CA ASP A 102 -6.21 -4.05 -9.13
C ASP A 102 -6.03 -2.88 -10.10
N GLY A 103 -4.86 -2.26 -10.00
CA GLY A 103 -4.48 -1.04 -10.70
C GLY A 103 -3.47 -0.21 -9.91
N GLU A 104 -3.02 0.87 -10.53
CA GLU A 104 -1.97 1.72 -9.97
C GLU A 104 -2.53 2.72 -8.93
N THR A 105 -1.69 3.09 -7.98
CA THR A 105 -1.96 4.13 -7.00
C THR A 105 -0.87 5.18 -7.06
N ASP A 106 -1.27 6.44 -7.09
CA ASP A 106 -0.40 7.59 -6.92
C ASP A 106 -1.05 8.50 -5.86
N ALA A 107 -0.47 8.55 -4.67
CA ALA A 107 -0.96 9.34 -3.56
C ALA A 107 0.10 10.38 -3.18
N ASP A 108 -0.24 11.66 -3.23
CA ASP A 108 0.61 12.79 -2.84
C ASP A 108 -0.12 13.58 -1.74
N GLY A 109 0.32 13.40 -0.49
CA GLY A 109 -0.28 14.00 0.68
C GLY A 109 -0.38 13.03 1.86
N ASP A 110 -0.92 13.53 2.96
CA ASP A 110 -0.95 12.79 4.21
C ASP A 110 -2.11 11.78 4.22
N SER A 111 -1.89 10.60 4.79
CA SER A 111 -2.92 9.56 4.87
C SER A 111 -2.98 8.92 6.24
N GLU A 112 -4.18 8.79 6.79
CA GLU A 112 -4.44 8.09 8.05
C GLU A 112 -5.51 7.00 7.82
N GLY A 113 -5.25 5.77 8.23
CA GLY A 113 -6.25 4.71 8.26
C GLY A 113 -5.72 3.33 7.89
N ASP A 114 -6.44 2.31 8.37
CA ASP A 114 -6.02 0.93 8.18
C ASP A 114 -6.34 0.45 6.76
N SER A 115 -5.52 -0.47 6.23
CA SER A 115 -5.78 -1.10 4.94
C SER A 115 -5.78 -2.63 5.02
N LEU A 116 -6.90 -3.24 4.61
CA LEU A 116 -7.10 -4.68 4.62
C LEU A 116 -7.40 -5.24 3.22
N GLY A 117 -6.62 -6.21 2.75
CA GLY A 117 -7.01 -7.01 1.58
C GLY A 117 -5.90 -7.26 0.57
N LEU A 118 -6.23 -7.24 -0.73
CA LEU A 118 -5.27 -7.55 -1.80
C LEU A 118 -5.01 -6.30 -2.64
N LYS A 119 -3.75 -5.88 -2.74
CA LYS A 119 -3.31 -4.80 -3.64
C LYS A 119 -2.51 -5.42 -4.79
N LEU A 120 -2.94 -5.15 -6.02
CA LEU A 120 -2.32 -5.60 -7.26
C LEU A 120 -1.96 -4.37 -8.09
N GLY A 121 -0.70 -4.24 -8.49
CA GLY A 121 -0.19 -3.08 -9.23
C GLY A 121 0.86 -2.30 -8.45
N LEU A 122 1.31 -1.19 -9.03
CA LEU A 122 2.25 -0.26 -8.42
C LEU A 122 1.53 0.66 -7.43
N THR A 123 2.21 0.96 -6.34
CA THR A 123 1.76 1.96 -5.36
C THR A 123 2.87 2.97 -5.17
N LEU A 124 2.60 4.24 -5.46
CA LEU A 124 3.43 5.37 -5.11
C LEU A 124 2.71 6.16 -4.01
N ALA A 125 3.42 6.46 -2.92
CA ALA A 125 2.94 7.28 -1.82
C ALA A 125 4.02 8.31 -1.44
N GLU A 126 3.69 9.60 -1.48
CA GLU A 126 4.53 10.69 -1.02
C GLU A 126 3.81 11.44 0.09
N GLY A 127 4.44 11.64 1.25
CA GLY A 127 3.84 12.34 2.39
C GLY A 127 3.98 11.60 3.73
N GLU A 128 3.18 12.02 4.72
CA GLU A 128 3.07 11.31 6.01
C GLU A 128 1.97 10.24 5.89
N SER A 129 2.23 9.01 6.35
CA SER A 129 1.23 7.93 6.35
C SER A 129 1.16 7.26 7.71
N GLU A 130 -0.05 7.15 8.27
CA GLU A 130 -0.30 6.45 9.53
C GLU A 130 -1.36 5.35 9.34
N GLY A 131 -1.09 4.14 9.79
CA GLY A 131 -2.11 3.07 9.85
C GLY A 131 -1.59 1.69 9.54
N ASP A 132 -2.34 0.68 10.00
CA ASP A 132 -1.93 -0.71 9.86
C ASP A 132 -2.29 -1.23 8.45
N SER A 133 -1.44 -2.08 7.87
CA SER A 133 -1.75 -2.76 6.62
C SER A 133 -1.68 -4.28 6.76
N LEU A 134 -2.81 -4.97 6.55
CA LEU A 134 -2.87 -6.43 6.58
C LEU A 134 -3.32 -6.96 5.21
N GLY A 135 -2.53 -7.83 4.58
CA GLY A 135 -2.94 -8.36 3.28
C GLY A 135 -1.88 -8.99 2.41
N LEU A 136 -2.20 -9.12 1.11
CA LEU A 136 -1.22 -9.47 0.09
C LEU A 136 -1.01 -8.25 -0.83
N LYS A 137 0.24 -7.84 -1.00
CA LYS A 137 0.66 -6.82 -1.96
C LYS A 137 1.42 -7.53 -3.08
N LEU A 138 0.96 -7.38 -4.33
CA LEU A 138 1.61 -7.96 -5.51
C LEU A 138 1.84 -6.85 -6.55
N GLY A 139 3.11 -6.48 -6.74
CA GLY A 139 3.54 -5.32 -7.52
C GLY A 139 4.48 -4.44 -6.71
N ASP A 140 5.05 -3.44 -7.38
CA ASP A 140 6.10 -2.63 -6.78
C ASP A 140 5.49 -1.52 -5.90
N THR A 141 6.18 -1.17 -4.81
CA THR A 141 5.76 -0.10 -3.89
C THR A 141 6.91 0.87 -3.74
N ASP A 142 6.60 2.16 -3.85
CA ASP A 142 7.53 3.27 -3.66
C ASP A 142 6.89 4.23 -2.65
N ALA A 143 7.57 4.46 -1.54
CA ALA A 143 7.10 5.29 -0.45
C ALA A 143 8.17 6.33 -0.08
N LEU A 144 7.79 7.61 -0.14
CA LEU A 144 8.67 8.74 0.16
C LEU A 144 8.07 9.57 1.30
N GLY A 145 8.73 9.66 2.45
CA GLY A 145 8.29 10.52 3.55
C GLY A 145 8.35 9.85 4.91
N GLU A 146 7.33 10.10 5.73
CA GLU A 146 7.21 9.51 7.07
C GLU A 146 6.11 8.45 7.04
N SER A 147 6.38 7.25 7.56
CA SER A 147 5.35 6.22 7.73
C SER A 147 5.32 5.68 9.15
N GLU A 148 4.13 5.54 9.72
CA GLU A 148 3.88 4.89 10.99
C GLU A 148 2.83 3.77 10.85
N GLY A 149 3.07 2.61 11.46
CA GLY A 149 2.06 1.54 11.57
C GLY A 149 2.56 0.13 11.27
N GLU A 150 1.76 -0.87 11.64
CA GLU A 150 2.13 -2.27 11.51
C GLU A 150 1.82 -2.80 10.10
N THR A 151 2.73 -3.57 9.52
CA THR A 151 2.53 -4.22 8.22
C THR A 151 2.53 -5.74 8.36
N GLU A 152 1.40 -6.41 8.11
CA GLU A 152 1.34 -7.88 8.12
C GLU A 152 0.94 -8.48 6.76
N GLY A 153 1.65 -9.54 6.35
CA GLY A 153 1.19 -10.45 5.30
C GLY A 153 2.25 -10.86 4.29
N LEU A 154 1.91 -10.83 3.00
CA LEU A 154 2.84 -11.20 1.93
C LEU A 154 3.02 -10.02 0.97
N THR A 155 4.27 -9.67 0.70
CA THR A 155 4.63 -8.69 -0.33
C THR A 155 5.46 -9.39 -1.40
N GLU A 156 5.03 -9.32 -2.65
CA GLU A 156 5.76 -9.82 -3.82
C GLU A 156 5.93 -8.68 -4.83
N GLY A 157 7.18 -8.25 -5.08
CA GLY A 157 7.51 -7.08 -5.90
C GLY A 157 8.73 -6.34 -5.36
N GLU A 158 9.12 -5.26 -6.03
CA GLU A 158 10.15 -4.34 -5.53
C GLU A 158 9.52 -3.39 -4.50
N THR A 159 10.16 -3.18 -3.35
CA THR A 159 9.72 -2.19 -2.36
C THR A 159 10.84 -1.18 -2.15
N ASP A 160 10.55 0.09 -2.37
CA ASP A 160 11.43 1.23 -2.10
C ASP A 160 10.78 2.10 -1.04
N ALA A 161 11.52 2.42 0.02
CA ALA A 161 11.06 3.24 1.12
C ALA A 161 12.15 4.23 1.51
N GLU A 162 11.93 5.52 1.25
CA GLU A 162 12.84 6.59 1.65
C GLU A 162 12.21 7.44 2.77
N GLY A 163 12.98 7.73 3.83
CA GLY A 163 12.60 8.67 4.89
C GLY A 163 12.54 8.04 6.29
N LEU A 164 11.54 8.42 7.08
CA LEU A 164 11.36 7.92 8.45
C LEU A 164 10.27 6.84 8.44
N ASN A 165 10.56 5.64 8.94
CA ASN A 165 9.54 4.58 9.03
C ASN A 165 9.54 4.01 10.45
N ASP A 166 8.43 4.18 11.19
CA ASP A 166 8.22 3.61 12.53
C ASP A 166 7.10 2.56 12.48
N GLY A 167 7.45 1.29 12.58
CA GLY A 167 6.45 0.24 12.60
C GLY A 167 6.97 -1.17 12.44
N ASP A 168 6.25 -2.10 13.05
CA ASP A 168 6.57 -3.51 12.97
C ASP A 168 6.16 -4.10 11.61
N SER A 169 6.95 -5.06 11.12
CA SER A 169 6.65 -5.76 9.86
C SER A 169 6.65 -7.26 10.07
N LEU A 170 5.51 -7.91 9.81
CA LEU A 170 5.30 -9.34 9.95
C LEU A 170 4.96 -10.03 8.62
N GLY A 171 5.67 -11.10 8.28
CA GLY A 171 5.32 -11.98 7.16
C GLY A 171 6.40 -12.12 6.09
N LEU A 172 6.03 -12.59 4.89
CA LEU A 172 7.04 -12.92 3.87
C LEU A 172 7.17 -11.82 2.82
N LYS A 173 8.40 -11.45 2.51
CA LYS A 173 8.73 -10.51 1.43
C LYS A 173 9.49 -11.24 0.35
N LEU A 174 9.05 -11.11 -0.90
CA LEU A 174 9.65 -11.72 -2.08
C LEU A 174 9.97 -10.64 -3.11
N GLY A 175 11.24 -10.40 -3.39
CA GLY A 175 11.69 -9.35 -4.31
C GLY A 175 12.79 -8.47 -3.73
N GLU A 176 13.06 -7.36 -4.39
CA GLU A 176 14.06 -6.37 -3.96
C GLU A 176 13.46 -5.44 -2.90
N ILE A 177 14.20 -5.20 -1.84
CA ILE A 177 13.83 -4.28 -0.76
C ILE A 177 14.92 -3.21 -0.69
N LEU A 178 14.58 -1.97 -1.01
CA LEU A 178 15.39 -0.78 -0.81
C LEU A 178 14.79 -0.01 0.36
N ALA A 179 15.63 0.38 1.32
CA ALA A 179 15.20 1.24 2.41
C ALA A 179 16.30 2.24 2.78
N ASP A 180 16.06 3.53 2.53
CA ASP A 180 16.98 4.62 2.86
C ASP A 180 16.37 5.52 3.94
N GLY A 181 17.10 5.75 5.04
CA GLY A 181 16.72 6.69 6.09
C GLY A 181 16.72 6.09 7.49
N GLU A 182 15.85 6.61 8.37
CA GLU A 182 15.75 6.12 9.75
C GLU A 182 14.56 5.17 9.89
N ARG A 183 14.79 4.01 10.50
CA ARG A 183 13.74 3.00 10.73
C ARG A 183 13.72 2.55 12.17
N GLU A 184 12.53 2.54 12.76
CA GLU A 184 12.26 1.98 14.08
C GLU A 184 11.17 0.90 13.96
N GLY A 185 11.34 -0.22 14.65
CA GLY A 185 10.36 -1.31 14.67
C GLY A 185 10.95 -2.69 14.40
N ASP A 186 10.25 -3.71 14.87
CA ASP A 186 10.66 -5.10 14.76
C ASP A 186 10.24 -5.69 13.40
N THR A 187 11.09 -6.55 12.84
CA THR A 187 10.79 -7.28 11.60
C THR A 187 10.74 -8.78 11.89
N GLU A 188 9.61 -9.44 11.67
CA GLU A 188 9.50 -10.91 11.82
C GLU A 188 8.91 -11.56 10.56
N GLY A 189 9.70 -12.43 9.93
CA GLY A 189 9.30 -13.25 8.80
C GLY A 189 10.42 -13.45 7.79
N ASP A 190 10.15 -14.23 6.75
CA ASP A 190 11.18 -14.61 5.80
C ASP A 190 11.27 -13.60 4.63
N ILE A 191 12.49 -13.28 4.23
CA ILE A 191 12.79 -12.45 3.06
C ILE A 191 13.50 -13.33 2.04
N ASP A 192 12.95 -13.42 0.83
CA ASP A 192 13.55 -14.09 -0.33
C ASP A 192 13.78 -13.04 -1.43
N GLY A 193 15.01 -12.56 -1.54
CA GLY A 193 15.39 -11.52 -2.48
C GLY A 193 16.52 -10.63 -1.97
N GLU A 194 16.78 -9.58 -2.73
CA GLU A 194 17.88 -8.65 -2.43
C GLU A 194 17.38 -7.61 -1.43
N THR A 195 18.20 -7.28 -0.43
CA THR A 195 17.91 -6.21 0.53
C THR A 195 19.06 -5.22 0.51
N ASP A 196 18.76 -3.95 0.28
CA ASP A 196 19.68 -2.82 0.39
C ASP A 196 19.11 -1.84 1.43
N ALA A 197 19.86 -1.61 2.49
CA ALA A 197 19.41 -0.85 3.64
C ALA A 197 20.45 0.21 4.02
N ASP A 198 20.13 1.46 3.72
CA ASP A 198 20.93 2.63 4.04
C ASP A 198 20.33 3.39 5.23
N GLY A 199 21.17 3.81 6.18
CA GLY A 199 20.80 4.73 7.27
C GLY A 199 20.77 4.12 8.67
N GLU A 200 19.90 4.63 9.54
CA GLU A 200 19.80 4.21 10.95
C GLU A 200 18.66 3.19 11.10
N ARG A 201 18.94 2.04 11.74
CA ARG A 201 17.93 1.01 12.03
C ARG A 201 17.90 0.66 13.51
N LEU A 202 16.73 0.81 14.13
CA LEU A 202 16.43 0.37 15.49
C LEU A 202 15.37 -0.73 15.46
N GLY A 203 15.62 -1.84 16.14
CA GLY A 203 14.63 -2.92 16.28
C GLY A 203 15.18 -4.30 15.94
N ASP A 204 14.49 -5.32 16.44
CA ASP A 204 14.90 -6.71 16.30
C ASP A 204 14.49 -7.25 14.92
N SER A 205 15.22 -8.25 14.42
CA SER A 205 14.87 -8.94 13.19
C SER A 205 14.89 -10.46 13.35
N LEU A 206 13.76 -11.09 13.02
CA LEU A 206 13.53 -12.53 13.15
C LEU A 206 13.13 -13.13 11.81
N GLY A 207 13.74 -14.25 11.41
CA GLY A 207 13.31 -15.01 10.22
C GLY A 207 14.44 -15.34 9.24
N LEU A 208 14.10 -16.09 8.20
CA LEU A 208 15.06 -16.52 7.19
C LEU A 208 15.33 -15.40 6.18
N ARG A 209 16.59 -15.20 5.79
CA ARG A 209 16.93 -14.30 4.68
C ARG A 209 17.70 -15.05 3.60
N GLU A 210 17.17 -15.04 2.37
CA GLU A 210 17.81 -15.61 1.18
C GLU A 210 18.04 -14.47 0.17
N GLY A 211 19.24 -14.37 -0.41
CA GLY A 211 19.61 -13.32 -1.37
C GLY A 211 20.80 -12.47 -0.95
N LEU A 212 21.16 -11.42 -1.72
CA LEU A 212 22.18 -10.47 -1.27
C LEU A 212 21.59 -9.52 -0.22
N ILE A 213 22.39 -9.22 0.80
CA ILE A 213 22.06 -8.26 1.85
C ILE A 213 23.18 -7.22 1.85
N ASP A 214 22.85 -5.99 1.48
CA ASP A 214 23.67 -4.80 1.66
C ASP A 214 23.08 -3.96 2.80
N ALA A 215 23.93 -3.50 3.70
CA ALA A 215 23.50 -2.78 4.89
C ALA A 215 24.55 -1.75 5.29
N ASP A 216 24.29 -0.50 4.96
CA ASP A 216 25.18 0.62 5.25
C ASP A 216 24.56 1.55 6.30
N GLY A 217 25.21 1.70 7.44
CA GLY A 217 24.82 2.69 8.44
C GLY A 217 24.94 2.23 9.89
N GLU A 218 24.09 2.77 10.76
CA GLU A 218 24.06 2.42 12.18
C GLU A 218 22.88 1.48 12.45
N SER A 219 23.10 0.41 13.20
CA SER A 219 22.03 -0.51 13.61
C SER A 219 22.10 -0.84 15.09
N ASP A 220 20.95 -0.79 15.78
CA ASP A 220 20.77 -1.27 17.15
C ASP A 220 19.59 -2.25 17.19
N GLY A 221 19.86 -3.51 17.51
CA GLY A 221 18.83 -4.55 17.56
C GLY A 221 19.36 -5.96 17.30
N ASP A 222 18.70 -6.94 17.91
CA ASP A 222 19.09 -8.33 17.80
C ASP A 222 18.63 -8.93 16.46
N THR A 223 19.39 -9.87 15.93
CA THR A 223 19.05 -10.61 14.71
C THR A 223 19.01 -12.10 14.99
N GLU A 224 17.86 -12.76 14.81
CA GLU A 224 17.75 -14.22 14.93
C GLU A 224 17.16 -14.85 13.65
N GLY A 225 17.91 -15.72 13.01
CA GLY A 225 17.48 -16.39 11.78
C GLY A 225 18.64 -16.88 10.92
N ASP A 226 18.35 -17.85 10.05
CA ASP A 226 19.36 -18.33 9.10
C ASP A 226 19.42 -17.40 7.88
N ILE A 227 20.64 -17.13 7.42
CA ILE A 227 20.93 -16.36 6.22
C ILE A 227 21.57 -17.28 5.18
N ASP A 228 21.00 -17.35 3.97
CA ASP A 228 21.55 -18.01 2.78
C ASP A 228 21.78 -16.97 1.68
N GLY A 229 22.94 -16.30 1.74
CA GLY A 229 23.16 -15.06 1.02
C GLY A 229 24.55 -14.48 1.24
N ASP A 230 25.02 -13.67 0.30
CA ASP A 230 26.20 -12.84 0.54
C ASP A 230 25.76 -11.57 1.29
N ILE A 231 26.47 -11.25 2.37
CA ILE A 231 26.25 -10.07 3.21
C ILE A 231 27.40 -9.10 2.97
N ASP A 232 27.10 -7.87 2.58
CA ASP A 232 27.96 -6.70 2.74
C ASP A 232 27.35 -5.80 3.82
N ALA A 233 28.18 -5.32 4.72
CA ALA A 233 27.71 -4.50 5.82
C ALA A 233 28.79 -3.48 6.19
N GLU A 234 28.50 -2.20 5.99
CA GLU A 234 29.35 -1.11 6.45
C GLU A 234 28.68 -0.31 7.59
N GLY A 235 29.48 0.13 8.57
CA GLY A 235 29.01 1.01 9.65
C GLY A 235 29.04 0.42 11.07
N GLU A 236 28.23 0.94 11.98
CA GLU A 236 28.26 0.56 13.40
C GLU A 236 27.04 -0.33 13.73
N SER A 237 27.25 -1.41 14.45
CA SER A 237 26.20 -2.36 14.82
C SER A 237 26.30 -2.74 16.29
N ASP A 238 25.21 -2.54 17.02
CA ASP A 238 25.02 -2.96 18.40
C ASP A 238 23.85 -3.94 18.43
N GLY A 239 24.12 -5.24 18.59
CA GLY A 239 23.06 -6.23 18.57
C GLY A 239 23.58 -7.64 18.44
N ASP A 240 23.00 -8.57 19.20
CA ASP A 240 23.40 -9.96 19.15
C ASP A 240 22.85 -10.61 17.88
N SER A 241 23.64 -11.49 17.24
CA SER A 241 23.16 -12.27 16.09
C SER A 241 23.18 -13.77 16.36
N LEU A 242 22.05 -14.43 16.09
CA LEU A 242 21.83 -15.85 16.24
C LEU A 242 21.41 -16.50 14.92
N GLY A 243 22.08 -17.56 14.48
CA GLY A 243 21.63 -18.33 13.32
C GLY A 243 22.77 -18.86 12.44
N LEU A 244 22.41 -19.63 11.41
CA LEU A 244 23.36 -20.10 10.41
C LEU A 244 23.58 -19.03 9.34
N LYS A 245 24.83 -18.77 8.97
CA LYS A 245 25.16 -17.88 7.84
C LYS A 245 25.86 -18.68 6.75
N LEU A 246 25.24 -18.81 5.58
CA LEU A 246 25.77 -19.48 4.40
C LEU A 246 26.00 -18.42 3.31
N GLY A 247 27.24 -18.25 2.85
CA GLY A 247 27.60 -17.24 1.85
C GLY A 247 28.91 -16.52 2.16
N LEU A 248 29.18 -15.43 1.45
CA LEU A 248 30.23 -14.47 1.80
C LEU A 248 29.69 -13.53 2.88
N THR A 249 30.49 -13.18 3.88
CA THR A 249 30.16 -12.10 4.80
C THR A 249 31.32 -11.11 4.83
N LEU A 250 31.08 -9.90 4.35
CA LEU A 250 31.94 -8.75 4.49
C LEU A 250 31.34 -7.83 5.56
N ALA A 251 32.14 -7.47 6.57
CA ALA A 251 31.73 -6.52 7.59
C ALA A 251 32.84 -5.47 7.79
N LEU A 252 32.51 -4.22 7.51
CA LEU A 252 33.38 -3.06 7.55
C LEU A 252 32.88 -2.04 8.57
N GLY A 253 33.30 -2.21 9.83
CA GLY A 253 32.91 -1.24 10.86
C GLY A 253 33.10 -1.75 12.27
N LEU A 254 32.36 -1.15 13.22
CA LEU A 254 32.34 -1.58 14.61
C LEU A 254 31.12 -2.48 14.81
N ASN A 255 31.34 -3.62 15.46
CA ASN A 255 30.26 -4.49 15.90
C ASN A 255 30.54 -4.81 17.36
N ASP A 256 29.72 -4.28 18.26
CA ASP A 256 29.83 -4.53 19.71
C ASP A 256 28.88 -5.64 20.18
N GLY A 257 28.11 -6.24 19.27
CA GLY A 257 27.23 -7.39 19.51
C GLY A 257 27.94 -8.74 19.51
N ASP A 258 27.39 -9.70 20.25
CA ASP A 258 27.85 -11.09 20.24
C ASP A 258 27.21 -11.85 19.07
N SER A 259 27.98 -12.69 18.37
CA SER A 259 27.44 -13.56 17.31
C SER A 259 27.52 -15.02 17.74
N GLU A 260 26.39 -15.71 17.85
CA GLU A 260 26.32 -17.16 18.01
C GLU A 260 25.69 -17.82 16.77
N GLY A 261 26.32 -18.89 16.28
CA GLY A 261 25.88 -19.50 15.03
C GLY A 261 26.99 -20.27 14.34
N GLU A 262 26.63 -21.08 13.34
CA GLU A 262 27.63 -21.66 12.44
C GLU A 262 27.68 -20.84 11.15
N ILE A 263 28.85 -20.28 10.86
CA ILE A 263 29.13 -19.65 9.58
C ILE A 263 29.72 -20.71 8.64
N LEU A 264 28.98 -21.03 7.58
CA LEU A 264 29.36 -21.96 6.51
C LEU A 264 29.77 -21.16 5.26
N GLY A 265 30.73 -20.26 5.42
CA GLY A 265 31.06 -19.24 4.43
C GLY A 265 32.49 -18.72 4.52
N GLU A 266 32.82 -17.74 3.69
CA GLU A 266 34.04 -16.93 3.86
C GLU A 266 33.66 -15.62 4.56
N THR A 267 34.26 -15.36 5.73
CA THR A 267 34.05 -14.12 6.49
C THR A 267 35.29 -13.24 6.40
N VAL A 268 35.10 -11.99 5.98
CA VAL A 268 36.12 -10.94 5.97
C VAL A 268 35.66 -9.82 6.89
N MET A 269 36.30 -9.69 8.05
CA MET A 269 36.07 -8.55 8.95
C MET A 269 37.28 -7.62 8.95
N MET A 270 37.08 -6.34 8.64
CA MET A 270 38.13 -5.32 8.78
C MET A 270 37.98 -4.50 10.06
N VAL A 271 38.59 -4.97 11.15
CA VAL A 271 38.67 -4.21 12.39
C VAL A 271 39.64 -3.03 12.22
N ARG A 272 39.16 -1.79 12.36
CA ARG A 272 40.04 -0.61 12.44
C ARG A 272 40.94 -0.73 13.66
N ARG A 273 42.25 -0.96 13.45
CA ARG A 273 43.25 -0.85 14.53
C ARG A 273 43.33 0.61 14.98
N TRP A 274 42.95 0.87 16.22
CA TRP A 274 43.33 2.10 16.91
C TRP A 274 44.86 2.09 17.13
N ASP A 275 45.56 3.06 16.53
CA ASP A 275 46.97 3.38 16.80
C ASP A 275 47.12 4.30 18.02
#